data_AF-A0A1G3A8Q4-F1
#
_entry.id   AF-A0A1G3A8Q4-F1
#
_cell.length_a   1.000
_cell.length_b   1.000
_cell.length_c   1.000
_cell.angle_alpha   90.00
_cell.angle_beta   90.00
_cell.angle_gamma   90.00
#
_symmetry.space_group_name_H-M   'P 1'
#
loop_
_entity.id
_entity.type
_entity.pdbx_description
1 polymer ?
#
loop_
_entity_poly.entity_id
_entity_poly.type
_entity_poly.pdbx_seq_one_letter_code
_entity_poly.pdbx_strand_id
1 'polypeptide(L)'
;MSEMDEREIERRFEVISQFEPNPEITARDLKRAREGLIEQTTEQQAKQQNIWRIIMKTKTLKVAAAAAIIIAVLVGIYEIPGSPSVAWADVIQPILSARTASLDIRIGSQGSDFLIHDDVMGSRIRRTVSNMESANIVIDFEQQRVLTIDHAKKTAVYVGLSGLPDLRNYVERLRDMIARLQDKPDFQVENQGLQKIEGKEFLVFVAGGDNDKVTVWADPKTALPVRIEQKSPNMLITCDNLQFDVAFDESLFSMEAPDGYMVQDAGAIDFSESSETAFIETLRIWAQIIEDGQFPDSINLEDIVKMGPKFAQGMKRAGLTEQQMAEVAMRWGQGLVFIRFFKGQGQWHYAGKGVKLGDGEAPIFWYQPQGSKTWRVIYGDLRAEDVSPENLPQ
;
A
#
# COMPACT_ATOMS: atom_id res chain seq x y z
N MET A 1 -23.00 51.48 -17.14
CA MET A 1 -23.40 50.08 -16.93
C MET A 1 -24.90 50.09 -16.69
N SER A 2 -25.67 49.60 -17.66
CA SER A 2 -27.14 49.56 -17.55
C SER A 2 -27.51 48.32 -16.73
N GLU A 3 -28.25 48.49 -15.64
CA GLU A 3 -28.89 47.38 -14.94
C GLU A 3 -29.80 46.65 -15.93
N MET A 4 -29.58 45.35 -16.07
CA MET A 4 -30.31 44.50 -17.00
C MET A 4 -31.56 43.99 -16.27
N ASP A 5 -32.73 44.33 -16.81
CA ASP A 5 -34.05 43.99 -16.26
C ASP A 5 -34.18 42.47 -16.09
N GLU A 6 -34.50 42.03 -14.87
CA GLU A 6 -34.59 40.63 -14.45
C GLU A 6 -35.61 39.85 -15.31
N ARG A 7 -36.65 40.54 -15.81
CA ARG A 7 -37.65 39.96 -16.73
C ARG A 7 -37.09 39.65 -18.13
N GLU A 8 -36.09 40.40 -18.58
CA GLU A 8 -35.42 40.14 -19.86
C GLU A 8 -34.47 38.93 -19.75
N ILE A 9 -33.93 38.68 -18.55
CA ILE A 9 -33.10 37.50 -18.27
C ILE A 9 -33.98 36.24 -18.26
N GLU A 10 -35.10 36.25 -17.54
CA GLU A 10 -36.03 35.11 -17.50
C GLU A 10 -36.57 34.77 -18.90
N ARG A 11 -36.94 35.79 -19.68
CA ARG A 11 -37.41 35.59 -21.05
C ARG A 11 -36.36 34.94 -21.95
N ARG A 12 -35.08 35.28 -21.78
CA ARG A 12 -33.99 34.67 -22.56
C ARG A 12 -33.70 33.24 -22.13
N PHE A 13 -33.81 32.93 -20.84
CA PHE A 13 -33.69 31.56 -20.34
C PHE A 13 -34.83 30.67 -20.84
N GLU A 14 -36.05 31.19 -20.92
CA GLU A 14 -37.20 30.44 -21.42
C GLU A 14 -37.07 30.12 -22.91
N VAL A 15 -36.54 31.04 -23.72
CA VAL A 15 -36.23 30.82 -25.15
C VAL A 15 -35.12 29.78 -25.35
N ILE A 16 -34.11 29.75 -24.49
CA ILE A 16 -33.03 28.75 -24.55
C ILE A 16 -33.51 27.37 -24.09
N SER A 17 -34.43 27.32 -23.13
CA SER A 17 -34.98 26.06 -22.61
C SER A 17 -35.86 25.28 -23.62
N GLN A 18 -36.32 25.95 -24.68
CA GLN A 18 -37.10 25.34 -25.77
C GLN A 18 -36.24 24.77 -26.90
N PHE A 19 -34.91 24.88 -26.82
CA PHE A 19 -34.00 24.32 -27.81
C PHE A 19 -33.71 22.83 -27.50
N GLU A 20 -34.41 21.92 -28.19
CA GLU A 20 -33.95 20.54 -28.31
C GLU A 20 -32.92 20.46 -29.46
N PRO A 21 -31.68 20.01 -29.19
CA PRO A 21 -30.66 19.91 -30.23
C PRO A 21 -31.06 18.87 -31.27
N ASN A 22 -31.23 19.33 -32.53
CA ASN A 22 -31.52 18.46 -33.66
C ASN A 22 -30.29 17.59 -33.98
N PRO A 23 -30.34 16.26 -33.77
CA PRO A 23 -29.19 15.38 -33.90
C PRO A 23 -28.62 15.33 -35.32
N GLU A 24 -29.42 15.62 -36.35
CA GLU A 24 -28.93 15.68 -37.74
C GLU A 24 -28.10 16.93 -38.03
N ILE A 25 -28.44 18.06 -37.39
CA ILE A 25 -27.67 19.31 -37.51
C ILE A 25 -26.35 19.17 -36.77
N THR A 26 -26.37 18.59 -35.57
CA THR A 26 -25.15 18.29 -34.79
C THR A 26 -24.22 17.34 -35.54
N ALA A 27 -24.75 16.28 -36.17
CA ALA A 27 -23.96 15.35 -36.97
C ALA A 27 -23.35 16.01 -38.22
N ARG A 28 -24.09 16.91 -38.87
CA ARG A 28 -23.63 17.66 -40.05
C ARG A 28 -22.52 18.65 -39.70
N ASP A 29 -22.62 19.32 -38.56
CA ASP A 29 -21.61 20.27 -38.10
C ASP A 29 -20.35 19.57 -37.60
N LEU A 30 -20.49 18.41 -36.94
CA LEU A 30 -19.36 17.54 -36.60
C LEU A 30 -18.62 17.02 -37.85
N LYS A 31 -19.35 16.68 -38.91
CA LYS A 31 -18.75 16.24 -40.17
C LYS A 31 -17.96 17.38 -40.83
N ARG A 32 -18.50 18.60 -40.86
CA ARG A 32 -17.80 19.79 -41.38
C ARG A 32 -16.55 20.14 -40.57
N ALA A 33 -16.63 20.05 -39.24
CA ALA A 33 -15.46 20.25 -38.37
C ALA A 33 -14.37 19.21 -38.66
N ARG A 34 -14.77 17.94 -38.87
CA ARG A 34 -13.84 16.85 -39.20
C ARG A 34 -13.17 17.02 -40.57
N GLU A 35 -13.92 17.48 -41.58
CA GLU A 35 -13.39 17.75 -42.92
C GLU A 35 -12.42 18.96 -42.92
N GLY A 36 -12.74 20.02 -42.17
CA GLY A 36 -11.85 21.18 -42.02
C GLY A 36 -10.52 20.87 -41.32
N LEU A 37 -10.52 19.93 -40.37
CA LEU A 37 -9.31 19.48 -39.69
C LEU A 37 -8.38 18.67 -40.63
N ILE A 38 -8.94 17.89 -41.56
CA ILE A 38 -8.17 17.08 -42.51
C ILE A 38 -7.48 17.96 -43.56
N GLU A 39 -8.14 19.02 -44.06
CA GLU A 39 -7.54 19.98 -44.99
C GLU A 39 -6.39 20.77 -44.35
N GLN A 40 -6.54 21.23 -43.09
CA GLN A 40 -5.47 21.93 -42.37
C GLN A 40 -4.24 21.05 -42.12
N THR A 41 -4.44 19.76 -41.85
CA THR A 41 -3.34 18.80 -41.61
C THR A 41 -2.49 18.59 -42.87
N THR A 42 -3.12 18.62 -44.04
CA THR A 42 -2.47 18.39 -45.34
C THR A 42 -1.65 19.61 -45.79
N GLU A 43 -2.14 20.84 -45.55
CA GLU A 43 -1.39 22.06 -45.83
C GLU A 43 -0.20 22.28 -44.86
N GLN A 44 -0.34 21.88 -43.59
CA GLN A 44 0.75 21.95 -42.62
C GLN A 44 1.89 20.97 -42.93
N GLN A 45 1.58 19.74 -43.39
CA GLN A 45 2.61 18.77 -43.80
C GLN A 45 3.41 19.23 -45.03
N ALA A 46 2.77 19.89 -46.01
CA ALA A 46 3.46 20.41 -47.20
C ALA A 46 4.39 21.60 -46.87
N LYS A 47 4.05 22.43 -45.88
CA LYS A 47 4.93 23.51 -45.38
C LYS A 47 6.09 22.98 -44.53
N GLN A 48 5.88 21.90 -43.76
CA GLN A 48 6.91 21.31 -42.90
C GLN A 48 8.10 20.72 -43.69
N GLN A 49 7.84 20.09 -44.86
CA GLN A 49 8.91 19.51 -45.68
C GLN A 49 9.86 20.56 -46.29
N ASN A 50 9.36 21.76 -46.59
CA ASN A 50 10.18 22.85 -47.14
C ASN A 50 11.03 23.56 -46.08
N ILE A 51 10.55 23.62 -44.83
CA ILE A 51 11.28 24.21 -43.70
C ILE A 51 12.43 23.30 -43.25
N TRP A 52 12.23 21.97 -43.25
CA TRP A 52 13.27 20.99 -42.93
C TRP A 52 14.48 21.03 -43.88
N ARG A 53 14.26 21.41 -45.15
CA ARG A 53 15.31 21.51 -46.17
C ARG A 53 16.20 22.75 -46.00
N ILE A 54 15.69 23.82 -45.36
CA ILE A 54 16.42 25.07 -45.13
C ILE A 54 17.29 24.98 -43.85
N ILE A 55 16.82 24.24 -42.84
CA ILE A 55 17.48 24.18 -41.53
C ILE A 55 18.78 23.34 -41.54
N MET A 56 18.97 22.43 -42.49
CA MET A 56 20.12 21.51 -42.53
C MET A 56 21.44 22.07 -43.12
N LYS A 57 21.57 23.38 -43.37
CA LYS A 57 22.73 23.93 -44.11
C LYS A 57 23.73 24.82 -43.35
N THR A 58 23.62 25.04 -42.05
CA THR A 58 24.61 25.89 -41.33
C THR A 58 25.04 25.33 -39.97
N LYS A 59 26.36 25.21 -39.78
CA LYS A 59 27.02 24.53 -38.64
C LYS A 59 26.87 25.25 -37.28
N THR A 60 26.27 26.43 -37.23
CA THR A 60 26.09 27.22 -36.00
C THR A 60 24.72 27.05 -35.34
N LEU A 61 23.78 26.33 -35.94
CA LEU A 61 22.43 26.10 -35.41
C LEU A 61 22.26 24.79 -34.60
N LYS A 62 23.36 24.17 -34.14
CA LYS A 62 23.31 22.95 -33.32
C LYS A 62 23.17 23.21 -31.81
N VAL A 63 23.48 24.43 -31.34
CA VAL A 63 23.38 24.78 -29.91
C VAL A 63 22.00 25.36 -29.55
N ALA A 64 21.30 25.97 -30.52
CA ALA A 64 19.92 26.46 -30.30
C ALA A 64 18.87 25.34 -30.24
N ALA A 65 19.15 24.17 -30.83
CA ALA A 65 18.25 23.02 -30.80
C ALA A 65 18.16 22.37 -29.40
N ALA A 66 19.23 22.41 -28.60
CA ALA A 66 19.20 21.91 -27.23
C ALA A 66 18.39 22.83 -26.29
N ALA A 67 18.51 24.16 -26.46
CA ALA A 67 17.70 25.12 -25.71
C ALA A 67 16.22 25.08 -26.14
N ALA A 68 15.93 24.87 -27.41
CA ALA A 68 14.56 24.73 -27.90
C ALA A 68 13.88 23.42 -27.47
N ILE A 69 14.62 22.32 -27.26
CA ILE A 69 14.08 21.09 -26.67
C ILE A 69 13.81 21.27 -25.18
N ILE A 70 14.66 22.00 -24.44
CA ILE A 70 14.40 22.32 -23.03
C ILE A 70 13.20 23.28 -22.91
N ILE A 71 13.08 24.27 -23.79
CA ILE A 71 11.91 25.16 -23.82
C ILE A 71 10.67 24.43 -24.34
N ALA A 72 10.76 23.48 -25.27
CA ALA A 72 9.61 22.66 -25.69
C ALA A 72 9.20 21.62 -24.63
N VAL A 73 10.11 21.16 -23.77
CA VAL A 73 9.80 20.32 -22.60
C VAL A 73 9.23 21.19 -21.45
N LEU A 74 9.66 22.43 -21.31
CA LEU A 74 9.12 23.38 -20.31
C LEU A 74 7.81 24.05 -20.74
N VAL A 75 7.57 24.22 -22.05
CA VAL A 75 6.35 24.83 -22.62
C VAL A 75 5.35 23.76 -23.10
N GLY A 76 5.78 22.51 -23.32
CA GLY A 76 4.89 21.36 -23.55
C GLY A 76 4.10 20.90 -22.33
N ILE A 77 4.31 21.54 -21.17
CA ILE A 77 3.51 21.37 -19.94
C ILE A 77 2.39 22.44 -19.84
N TYR A 78 2.32 23.40 -20.76
CA TYR A 78 1.23 24.36 -20.77
C TYR A 78 0.00 23.78 -21.50
N GLU A 79 -0.89 23.21 -20.67
CA GLU A 79 -2.34 23.13 -20.83
C GLU A 79 -2.88 22.86 -22.23
N ILE A 80 -3.26 21.60 -22.48
CA ILE A 80 -4.36 21.31 -23.40
C ILE A 80 -5.64 21.89 -22.77
N PRO A 81 -6.25 22.93 -23.34
CA PRO A 81 -7.49 23.47 -22.82
C PRO A 81 -8.61 22.48 -23.14
N GLY A 82 -9.17 21.82 -22.13
CA GLY A 82 -10.40 21.03 -22.30
C GLY A 82 -10.52 19.72 -21.53
N SER A 83 -9.53 19.29 -20.75
CA SER A 83 -9.66 18.15 -19.84
C SER A 83 -9.13 18.53 -18.45
N PRO A 84 -9.92 18.41 -17.37
CA PRO A 84 -9.44 18.72 -16.03
C PRO A 84 -8.20 17.87 -15.75
N SER A 85 -7.08 18.52 -15.43
CA SER A 85 -5.87 17.82 -15.01
C SER A 85 -6.12 17.24 -13.62
N VAL A 86 -6.22 15.92 -13.52
CA VAL A 86 -6.32 15.22 -12.24
C VAL A 86 -5.10 15.59 -11.39
N ALA A 87 -5.33 16.13 -10.18
CA ALA A 87 -4.29 16.52 -9.24
C ALA A 87 -4.15 15.49 -8.11
N TRP A 88 -3.02 15.54 -7.39
CA TRP A 88 -2.78 14.70 -6.21
C TRP A 88 -3.93 14.79 -5.19
N ALA A 89 -4.43 16.00 -4.93
CA ALA A 89 -5.52 16.24 -3.98
C ALA A 89 -6.80 15.50 -4.37
N ASP A 90 -7.14 15.46 -5.65
CA ASP A 90 -8.32 14.74 -6.16
C ASP A 90 -8.16 13.23 -5.92
N VAL A 91 -6.95 12.73 -6.15
CA VAL A 91 -6.64 11.30 -6.02
C VAL A 91 -6.67 10.81 -4.58
N ILE A 92 -6.17 11.59 -3.63
CA ILE A 92 -6.17 11.16 -2.22
C ILE A 92 -7.47 11.47 -1.48
N GLN A 93 -8.35 12.31 -2.03
CA GLN A 93 -9.59 12.71 -1.37
C GLN A 93 -10.44 11.50 -0.90
N PRO A 94 -10.64 10.44 -1.70
CA PRO A 94 -11.41 9.28 -1.25
C PRO A 94 -10.78 8.61 -0.03
N ILE A 95 -9.45 8.54 0.03
CA ILE A 95 -8.72 7.98 1.17
C ILE A 95 -8.93 8.84 2.42
N LEU A 96 -8.82 10.17 2.26
CA LEU A 96 -8.94 11.11 3.38
C LEU A 96 -10.35 11.15 3.96
N SER A 97 -11.38 10.98 3.15
CA SER A 97 -12.79 11.13 3.56
C SER A 97 -13.50 9.82 3.89
N ALA A 98 -13.04 8.68 3.36
CA ALA A 98 -13.72 7.41 3.51
C ALA A 98 -13.90 6.98 4.97
N ARG A 99 -15.14 6.67 5.31
CA ARG A 99 -15.51 5.99 6.57
C ARG A 99 -15.62 4.49 6.41
N THR A 100 -15.94 4.05 5.20
CA THR A 100 -15.98 2.66 4.80
C THR A 100 -15.09 2.43 3.60
N ALA A 101 -14.48 1.25 3.53
CA ALA A 101 -13.69 0.85 2.38
C ALA A 101 -13.68 -0.68 2.25
N SER A 102 -13.55 -1.17 1.01
CA SER A 102 -13.19 -2.57 0.74
C SER A 102 -11.87 -2.56 -0.02
N LEU A 103 -10.92 -3.41 0.39
CA LEU A 103 -9.60 -3.44 -0.22
C LEU A 103 -8.88 -4.78 -0.08
N ASP A 104 -8.00 -5.03 -1.04
CA ASP A 104 -7.12 -6.19 -1.10
C ASP A 104 -5.68 -5.78 -0.77
N ILE A 105 -5.13 -6.35 0.30
CA ILE A 105 -3.79 -6.03 0.83
C ILE A 105 -2.84 -7.20 0.58
N ARG A 106 -1.70 -6.90 -0.04
CA ARG A 106 -0.53 -7.77 -0.11
C ARG A 106 0.63 -7.14 0.63
N ILE A 107 1.35 -7.94 1.40
CA ILE A 107 2.56 -7.51 2.13
C ILE A 107 3.75 -8.25 1.53
N GLY A 108 4.83 -7.52 1.29
CA GLY A 108 6.08 -8.04 0.74
C GLY A 108 6.21 -7.82 -0.77
N SER A 109 7.02 -8.66 -1.43
CA SER A 109 7.41 -8.46 -2.82
C SER A 109 6.32 -8.91 -3.82
N GLN A 110 6.40 -8.39 -5.05
CA GLN A 110 5.52 -8.77 -6.16
C GLN A 110 5.59 -10.30 -6.37
N GLY A 111 4.47 -11.01 -6.16
CA GLY A 111 4.39 -12.47 -6.28
C GLY A 111 3.97 -13.21 -5.01
N SER A 112 3.64 -12.51 -3.92
CA SER A 112 3.02 -13.13 -2.76
C SER A 112 1.57 -13.56 -3.06
N ASP A 113 1.30 -14.87 -2.99
CA ASP A 113 -0.07 -15.44 -3.05
C ASP A 113 -0.89 -15.15 -1.78
N PHE A 114 -0.24 -14.54 -0.77
CA PHE A 114 -0.90 -14.15 0.47
C PHE A 114 -1.70 -12.87 0.25
N LEU A 115 -3.02 -13.01 0.31
CA LEU A 115 -3.96 -11.93 0.09
C LEU A 115 -4.85 -11.78 1.34
N ILE A 116 -4.85 -10.57 1.88
CA ILE A 116 -5.78 -10.15 2.92
C ILE A 116 -6.86 -9.32 2.23
N HIS A 117 -8.12 -9.67 2.43
CA HIS A 117 -9.24 -8.83 2.04
C HIS A 117 -9.87 -8.22 3.28
N ASP A 118 -9.90 -6.89 3.33
CA ASP A 118 -10.45 -6.11 4.42
C ASP A 118 -11.65 -5.29 3.93
N ASP A 119 -12.80 -5.54 4.55
CA ASP A 119 -13.88 -4.55 4.63
C ASP A 119 -13.65 -3.72 5.89
N VAL A 120 -13.74 -2.40 5.79
CA VAL A 120 -13.47 -1.43 6.86
C VAL A 120 -14.73 -0.62 7.10
N MET A 121 -15.10 -0.46 8.38
CA MET A 121 -16.19 0.41 8.82
C MET A 121 -15.83 1.04 10.16
N GLY A 122 -15.40 2.30 10.13
CA GLY A 122 -14.89 3.00 11.32
C GLY A 122 -13.70 2.27 11.95
N SER A 123 -13.75 2.02 13.25
CA SER A 123 -12.72 1.29 14.00
C SER A 123 -12.76 -0.23 13.83
N ARG A 124 -13.70 -0.77 13.04
CA ARG A 124 -13.85 -2.21 12.82
C ARG A 124 -13.44 -2.62 11.43
N ILE A 125 -12.87 -3.81 11.34
CA ILE A 125 -12.63 -4.49 10.07
C ILE A 125 -13.22 -5.89 10.08
N ARG A 126 -13.79 -6.29 8.95
CA ARG A 126 -14.05 -7.69 8.64
C ARG A 126 -12.95 -8.14 7.67
N ARG A 127 -12.21 -9.16 8.06
CA ARG A 127 -11.04 -9.68 7.36
C ARG A 127 -11.26 -11.11 6.93
N THR A 128 -10.86 -11.38 5.69
CA THR A 128 -10.63 -12.74 5.19
C THR A 128 -9.20 -12.86 4.67
N VAL A 129 -8.68 -14.08 4.66
CA VAL A 129 -7.27 -14.34 4.33
C VAL A 129 -7.22 -15.55 3.40
N SER A 130 -6.54 -15.44 2.25
CA SER A 130 -6.61 -16.42 1.16
C SER A 130 -6.22 -17.85 1.53
N ASN A 131 -5.38 -18.04 2.56
CA ASN A 131 -4.93 -19.35 3.03
C ASN A 131 -5.63 -19.84 4.31
N MET A 132 -6.63 -19.11 4.80
CA MET A 132 -7.43 -19.51 5.97
C MET A 132 -8.86 -19.81 5.51
N GLU A 133 -9.12 -21.09 5.26
CA GLU A 133 -10.44 -21.54 4.83
C GLU A 133 -11.50 -21.29 5.92
N SER A 134 -12.62 -20.67 5.53
CA SER A 134 -13.82 -20.48 6.37
C SER A 134 -13.67 -19.63 7.65
N ALA A 135 -12.53 -18.98 7.87
CA ALA A 135 -12.34 -18.07 9.00
C ALA A 135 -12.82 -16.66 8.64
N ASN A 136 -13.95 -16.24 9.23
CA ASN A 136 -14.33 -14.83 9.25
C ASN A 136 -13.70 -14.19 10.49
N ILE A 137 -12.88 -13.16 10.28
CA ILE A 137 -12.19 -12.45 11.35
C ILE A 137 -12.79 -11.06 11.46
N VAL A 138 -13.30 -10.69 12.63
CA VAL A 138 -13.71 -9.31 12.93
C VAL A 138 -12.70 -8.75 13.93
N ILE A 139 -12.16 -7.57 13.64
CA ILE A 139 -11.22 -6.89 14.53
C ILE A 139 -11.85 -5.54 14.90
N ASP A 140 -11.98 -5.30 16.19
CA ASP A 140 -12.41 -4.02 16.75
C ASP A 140 -11.18 -3.35 17.38
N PHE A 141 -10.69 -2.28 16.72
CA PHE A 141 -9.50 -1.56 17.17
C PHE A 141 -9.77 -0.67 18.39
N GLU A 142 -11.03 -0.28 18.64
CA GLU A 142 -11.41 0.52 19.80
C GLU A 142 -11.47 -0.35 21.07
N GLN A 143 -12.08 -1.53 20.96
CA GLN A 143 -12.10 -2.51 22.05
C GLN A 143 -10.81 -3.33 22.14
N GLN A 144 -9.90 -3.18 21.18
CA GLN A 144 -8.67 -3.96 21.03
C GLN A 144 -8.95 -5.47 21.11
N ARG A 145 -9.93 -5.95 20.35
CA ARG A 145 -10.39 -7.34 20.40
C ARG A 145 -10.57 -7.92 19.01
N VAL A 146 -10.23 -9.19 18.88
CA VAL A 146 -10.42 -9.99 17.67
C VAL A 146 -11.45 -11.06 17.96
N LEU A 147 -12.40 -11.22 17.04
CA LEU A 147 -13.33 -12.33 16.98
C LEU A 147 -13.00 -13.17 15.74
N THR A 148 -12.64 -14.42 15.94
CA THR A 148 -12.46 -15.40 14.85
C THR A 148 -13.62 -16.38 14.87
N ILE A 149 -14.32 -16.50 13.76
CA ILE A 149 -15.47 -17.40 13.58
C ILE A 149 -15.08 -18.50 12.59
N ASP A 150 -15.14 -19.75 13.04
CA ASP A 150 -15.03 -20.95 12.20
C ASP A 150 -16.44 -21.50 11.98
N HIS A 151 -16.99 -21.26 10.79
CA HIS A 151 -18.36 -21.68 10.47
C HIS A 151 -18.51 -23.19 10.35
N ALA A 152 -17.45 -23.91 9.96
CA ALA A 152 -17.48 -25.37 9.82
C ALA A 152 -17.56 -26.04 11.19
N LYS A 153 -16.84 -25.51 12.19
CA LYS A 153 -16.86 -26.03 13.57
C LYS A 153 -17.94 -25.40 14.45
N LYS A 154 -18.59 -24.33 13.99
CA LYS A 154 -19.49 -23.49 14.78
C LYS A 154 -18.84 -23.01 16.08
N THR A 155 -17.62 -22.50 15.96
CA THR A 155 -16.87 -21.95 17.11
C THR A 155 -16.59 -20.47 16.88
N ALA A 156 -16.69 -19.69 17.95
CA ALA A 156 -16.34 -18.28 17.99
C ALA A 156 -15.29 -18.08 19.08
N VAL A 157 -14.12 -17.55 18.71
CA VAL A 157 -13.00 -17.34 19.64
C VAL A 157 -12.71 -15.86 19.74
N TYR A 158 -12.78 -15.33 20.95
CA TYR A 158 -12.37 -13.97 21.26
C TYR A 158 -10.92 -13.94 21.75
N VAL A 159 -10.16 -12.96 21.27
CA VAL A 159 -8.79 -12.68 21.71
C VAL A 159 -8.65 -11.20 21.96
N GLY A 160 -8.21 -10.82 23.17
CA GLY A 160 -7.83 -9.44 23.47
C GLY A 160 -6.42 -9.13 22.95
N LEU A 161 -6.20 -7.90 22.50
CA LEU A 161 -4.92 -7.38 22.06
C LEU A 161 -4.46 -6.31 23.04
N SER A 162 -3.32 -6.49 23.71
CA SER A 162 -2.71 -5.43 24.52
C SER A 162 -1.25 -5.21 24.16
N GLY A 163 -0.72 -4.05 24.53
CA GLY A 163 0.71 -3.74 24.37
C GLY A 163 1.20 -3.49 22.94
N LEU A 164 0.30 -3.52 21.95
CA LEU A 164 0.64 -3.15 20.57
C LEU A 164 0.67 -1.63 20.41
N PRO A 165 1.73 -1.06 19.80
CA PRO A 165 1.75 0.36 19.49
C PRO A 165 0.79 0.65 18.33
N ASP A 166 -0.03 1.70 18.50
CA ASP A 166 -0.82 2.30 17.43
C ASP A 166 -1.70 1.31 16.62
N LEU A 167 -2.74 0.80 17.28
CA LEU A 167 -3.72 -0.11 16.69
C LEU A 167 -4.80 0.64 15.91
N ARG A 168 -4.66 0.67 14.59
CA ARG A 168 -5.63 1.28 13.66
C ARG A 168 -5.75 0.46 12.37
N ASN A 169 -6.88 0.62 11.68
CA ASN A 169 -7.09 -0.02 10.38
C ASN A 169 -6.15 0.57 9.31
N TYR A 170 -6.03 -0.11 8.16
CA TYR A 170 -5.11 0.31 7.10
C TYR A 170 -5.45 1.70 6.52
N VAL A 171 -6.73 2.00 6.32
CA VAL A 171 -7.18 3.28 5.72
C VAL A 171 -6.82 4.45 6.64
N GLU A 172 -7.02 4.32 7.95
CA GLU A 172 -6.60 5.32 8.93
C GLU A 172 -5.08 5.52 8.93
N ARG A 173 -4.29 4.43 8.97
CA ARG A 173 -2.83 4.54 8.93
C ARG A 173 -2.32 5.20 7.66
N LEU A 174 -2.94 4.89 6.52
CA LEU A 174 -2.65 5.52 5.24
C LEU A 174 -3.00 7.01 5.25
N ARG A 175 -4.16 7.38 5.78
CA ARG A 175 -4.58 8.78 5.96
C ARG A 175 -3.56 9.55 6.80
N ASP A 176 -3.14 9.00 7.92
CA ASP A 176 -2.15 9.68 8.78
C ASP A 176 -0.78 9.75 8.14
N MET A 177 -0.37 8.72 7.40
CA MET A 177 0.88 8.78 6.65
C MET A 177 0.84 9.90 5.61
N ILE A 178 -0.25 10.02 4.85
CA ILE A 178 -0.43 11.10 3.88
C ILE A 178 -0.38 12.46 4.58
N ALA A 179 -1.11 12.63 5.69
CA ALA A 179 -1.09 13.87 6.47
C ALA A 179 0.32 14.20 6.99
N ARG A 180 1.01 13.23 7.61
CA ARG A 180 2.40 13.40 8.08
C ARG A 180 3.37 13.74 6.96
N LEU A 181 3.16 13.21 5.76
CA LEU A 181 3.99 13.55 4.60
C LEU A 181 3.71 15.00 4.17
N GLN A 182 2.44 15.41 4.11
CA GLN A 182 2.04 16.77 3.73
C GLN A 182 2.50 17.86 4.71
N ASP A 183 2.65 17.52 5.98
CA ASP A 183 3.16 18.44 7.02
C ASP A 183 4.68 18.69 6.92
N LYS A 184 5.42 17.95 6.09
CA LYS A 184 6.86 18.13 5.93
C LYS A 184 7.16 19.41 5.11
N PRO A 185 8.12 20.25 5.53
CA PRO A 185 8.49 21.47 4.79
C PRO A 185 8.97 21.22 3.36
N ASP A 186 9.55 20.04 3.11
CA ASP A 186 10.08 19.59 1.83
C ASP A 186 9.12 18.64 1.09
N PHE A 187 7.85 18.58 1.50
CA PHE A 187 6.85 17.76 0.83
C PHE A 187 6.73 18.13 -0.65
N GLN A 188 6.94 17.14 -1.50
CA GLN A 188 6.75 17.24 -2.94
C GLN A 188 6.02 16.00 -3.42
N VAL A 189 5.16 16.19 -4.42
CA VAL A 189 4.51 15.10 -5.13
C VAL A 189 5.05 15.08 -6.54
N GLU A 190 5.63 13.96 -6.94
CA GLU A 190 6.04 13.71 -8.30
C GLU A 190 4.84 13.12 -9.07
N ASN A 191 4.36 13.85 -10.08
CA ASN A 191 3.45 13.29 -11.08
C ASN A 191 4.27 12.62 -12.17
N GLN A 192 4.27 11.29 -12.20
CA GLN A 192 5.02 10.49 -13.17
C GLN A 192 4.25 10.24 -14.48
N GLY A 193 3.10 10.89 -14.68
CA GLY A 193 2.29 10.78 -15.88
C GLY A 193 1.59 9.42 -16.00
N LEU A 194 1.19 9.10 -17.23
CA LEU A 194 0.49 7.85 -17.54
C LEU A 194 1.47 6.67 -17.59
N GLN A 195 1.18 5.63 -16.82
CA GLN A 195 1.89 4.35 -16.83
C GLN A 195 0.89 3.20 -16.96
N LYS A 196 1.39 1.99 -17.25
CA LYS A 196 0.55 0.82 -17.53
C LYS A 196 0.63 -0.24 -16.43
N ILE A 197 -0.53 -0.71 -16.01
CA ILE A 197 -0.69 -1.97 -15.27
C ILE A 197 -1.57 -2.87 -16.14
N GLU A 198 -1.08 -4.07 -16.47
CA GLU A 198 -1.83 -5.07 -17.25
C GLU A 198 -2.42 -4.51 -18.58
N GLY A 199 -1.70 -3.57 -19.20
CA GLY A 199 -2.12 -2.94 -20.46
C GLY A 199 -3.12 -1.77 -20.32
N LYS A 200 -3.65 -1.48 -19.12
CA LYS A 200 -4.50 -0.31 -18.85
C LYS A 200 -3.66 0.87 -18.35
N GLU A 201 -3.99 2.07 -18.82
CA GLU A 201 -3.29 3.31 -18.47
C GLU A 201 -3.84 3.94 -17.19
N PHE A 202 -2.94 4.37 -16.32
CA PHE A 202 -3.23 4.99 -15.03
C PHE A 202 -2.30 6.16 -14.80
N LEU A 203 -2.80 7.22 -14.14
CA LEU A 203 -1.99 8.35 -13.72
C LEU A 203 -1.28 8.01 -12.41
N VAL A 204 0.03 8.26 -12.34
CA VAL A 204 0.87 7.85 -11.21
C VAL A 204 1.37 9.05 -10.44
N PHE A 205 1.07 9.08 -9.15
CA PHE A 205 1.61 10.05 -8.21
C PHE A 205 2.49 9.37 -7.18
N VAL A 206 3.63 9.99 -6.89
CA VAL A 206 4.56 9.55 -5.87
C VAL A 206 4.75 10.66 -4.85
N ALA A 207 4.49 10.34 -3.60
CA ALA A 207 4.68 11.23 -2.45
C ALA A 207 5.58 10.55 -1.41
N GLY A 208 6.56 11.27 -0.87
CA GLY A 208 7.44 10.76 0.18
C GLY A 208 8.93 11.02 -0.06
N GLY A 209 9.77 10.28 0.66
CA GLY A 209 11.25 10.36 0.60
C GLY A 209 11.90 9.00 0.81
N ASP A 210 13.20 8.98 1.15
CA ASP A 210 14.00 7.74 1.15
C ASP A 210 13.48 6.64 2.09
N ASN A 211 12.85 7.02 3.21
CA ASN A 211 12.38 6.07 4.23
C ASN A 211 10.88 5.75 4.17
N ASP A 212 10.05 6.62 3.60
CA ASP A 212 8.62 6.35 3.47
C ASP A 212 8.15 6.93 2.15
N LYS A 213 7.63 6.06 1.29
CA LYS A 213 7.12 6.41 -0.03
C LYS A 213 5.74 5.82 -0.24
N VAL A 214 4.84 6.65 -0.76
CA VAL A 214 3.49 6.28 -1.19
C VAL A 214 3.40 6.51 -2.69
N THR A 215 3.06 5.47 -3.43
CA THR A 215 2.69 5.58 -4.84
C THR A 215 1.19 5.37 -4.95
N VAL A 216 0.47 6.31 -5.57
CA VAL A 216 -0.95 6.18 -5.86
C VAL A 216 -1.15 6.13 -7.37
N TRP A 217 -1.75 5.03 -7.82
CA TRP A 217 -2.18 4.83 -9.19
C TRP A 217 -3.66 5.19 -9.28
N ALA A 218 -4.01 6.13 -10.15
CA ALA A 218 -5.37 6.63 -10.28
C ALA A 218 -5.91 6.47 -11.70
N ASP A 219 -7.21 6.25 -11.80
CA ASP A 219 -7.90 6.31 -13.08
C ASP A 219 -7.92 7.76 -13.58
N PRO A 220 -7.37 8.05 -14.78
CA PRO A 220 -7.19 9.42 -15.25
C PRO A 220 -8.50 10.15 -15.58
N LYS A 221 -9.64 9.44 -15.62
CA LYS A 221 -10.96 10.04 -15.90
C LYS A 221 -11.72 10.36 -14.61
N THR A 222 -11.61 9.49 -13.61
CA THR A 222 -12.38 9.60 -12.37
C THR A 222 -11.57 10.12 -11.18
N ALA A 223 -10.25 10.20 -11.32
CA ALA A 223 -9.30 10.46 -10.24
C ALA A 223 -9.31 9.42 -9.11
N LEU A 224 -10.10 8.35 -9.20
CA LEU A 224 -10.18 7.36 -8.13
C LEU A 224 -8.90 6.50 -8.06
N PRO A 225 -8.33 6.28 -6.86
CA PRO A 225 -7.25 5.33 -6.66
C PRO A 225 -7.65 3.92 -7.07
N VAL A 226 -6.82 3.27 -7.88
CA VAL A 226 -6.98 1.87 -8.27
C VAL A 226 -5.94 0.95 -7.63
N ARG A 227 -4.79 1.52 -7.24
CA ARG A 227 -3.72 0.84 -6.52
C ARG A 227 -2.97 1.83 -5.64
N ILE A 228 -2.59 1.39 -4.45
CA ILE A 228 -1.74 2.15 -3.54
C ILE A 228 -0.58 1.27 -3.11
N GLU A 229 0.64 1.78 -3.27
CA GLU A 229 1.85 1.11 -2.81
C GLU A 229 2.48 1.93 -1.70
N GLN A 230 2.80 1.27 -0.58
CA GLN A 230 3.55 1.85 0.52
C GLN A 230 4.89 1.14 0.62
N LYS A 231 5.97 1.90 0.57
CA LYS A 231 7.32 1.38 0.71
C LYS A 231 8.01 2.04 1.89
N SER A 232 8.52 1.21 2.79
CA SER A 232 9.44 1.55 3.88
C SER A 232 10.70 0.69 3.75
N PRO A 233 11.78 0.91 4.53
CA PRO A 233 13.03 0.17 4.38
C PRO A 233 12.86 -1.34 4.48
N ASN A 234 11.91 -1.78 5.32
CA ASN A 234 11.74 -3.19 5.68
C ASN A 234 10.41 -3.80 5.20
N MET A 235 9.59 -3.03 4.48
CA MET A 235 8.26 -3.48 4.12
C MET A 235 7.73 -2.78 2.87
N LEU A 236 7.15 -3.59 1.99
CA LEU A 236 6.32 -3.16 0.88
C LEU A 236 4.88 -3.62 1.17
N ILE A 237 3.91 -2.72 0.99
CA ILE A 237 2.49 -3.04 1.02
C ILE A 237 1.90 -2.59 -0.30
N THR A 238 1.17 -3.47 -0.98
CA THR A 238 0.37 -3.13 -2.15
C THR A 238 -1.09 -3.34 -1.82
N CYS A 239 -1.88 -2.32 -2.10
CA CYS A 239 -3.32 -2.31 -1.94
C CYS A 239 -3.97 -2.20 -3.32
N ASP A 240 -4.89 -3.11 -3.62
CA ASP A 240 -5.64 -3.22 -4.87
C ASP A 240 -7.14 -3.29 -4.60
N ASN A 241 -7.94 -3.30 -5.68
CA ASN A 241 -9.39 -3.48 -5.63
C ASN A 241 -10.09 -2.50 -4.67
N LEU A 242 -9.57 -1.27 -4.59
CA LEU A 242 -10.03 -0.26 -3.65
C LEU A 242 -11.43 0.21 -4.01
N GLN A 243 -12.32 0.17 -3.03
CA GLN A 243 -13.63 0.78 -3.08
C GLN A 243 -13.82 1.61 -1.81
N PHE A 244 -14.25 2.85 -1.96
CA PHE A 244 -14.50 3.78 -0.87
C PHE A 244 -16.00 4.06 -0.75
N ASP A 245 -16.44 4.45 0.45
CA ASP A 245 -17.84 4.79 0.75
C ASP A 245 -18.82 3.66 0.41
N VAL A 246 -18.38 2.42 0.60
CA VAL A 246 -19.20 1.23 0.42
C VAL A 246 -20.31 1.21 1.47
N ALA A 247 -21.55 1.03 1.02
CA ALA A 247 -22.71 0.84 1.89
C ALA A 247 -22.76 -0.62 2.38
N PHE A 248 -22.05 -0.91 3.46
CA PHE A 248 -22.07 -2.23 4.07
C PHE A 248 -23.31 -2.47 4.95
N ASP A 249 -23.68 -3.74 5.10
CA ASP A 249 -24.52 -4.18 6.21
C ASP A 249 -23.67 -4.20 7.50
N GLU A 250 -24.08 -3.44 8.51
CA GLU A 250 -23.35 -3.32 9.78
C GLU A 250 -23.18 -4.66 10.51
N SER A 251 -24.08 -5.62 10.28
CA SER A 251 -24.03 -6.95 10.91
C SER A 251 -22.79 -7.75 10.49
N LEU A 252 -22.19 -7.44 9.32
CA LEU A 252 -20.94 -8.04 8.86
C LEU A 252 -19.75 -7.73 9.77
N PHE A 253 -19.85 -6.65 10.55
CA PHE A 253 -18.81 -6.18 11.49
C PHE A 253 -19.19 -6.44 12.94
N SER A 254 -20.20 -7.29 13.18
CA SER A 254 -20.62 -7.61 14.54
C SER A 254 -19.52 -8.33 15.30
N MET A 255 -19.30 -7.88 16.54
CA MET A 255 -18.47 -8.59 17.52
C MET A 255 -19.29 -9.61 18.31
N GLU A 256 -20.53 -9.91 17.92
CA GLU A 256 -21.37 -10.92 18.54
C GLU A 256 -21.20 -12.26 17.82
N ALA A 257 -20.98 -13.32 18.60
CA ALA A 257 -20.96 -14.67 18.07
C ALA A 257 -22.35 -15.09 17.56
N PRO A 258 -22.46 -15.78 16.41
CA PRO A 258 -23.76 -16.21 15.91
C PRO A 258 -24.44 -17.22 16.85
N ASP A 259 -25.77 -17.25 16.83
CA ASP A 259 -26.55 -18.17 17.67
C ASP A 259 -26.16 -19.63 17.46
N GLY A 260 -26.04 -20.36 18.56
CA GLY A 260 -25.69 -21.78 18.57
C GLY A 260 -24.20 -22.08 18.35
N TYR A 261 -23.34 -21.06 18.33
CA TYR A 261 -21.88 -21.24 18.29
C TYR A 261 -21.34 -21.49 19.69
N MET A 262 -20.30 -22.32 19.76
CA MET A 262 -19.51 -22.48 20.97
C MET A 262 -18.56 -21.29 21.10
N VAL A 263 -18.79 -20.47 22.13
CA VAL A 263 -17.98 -19.28 22.42
C VAL A 263 -16.82 -19.64 23.33
N GLN A 264 -15.62 -19.20 22.96
CA GLN A 264 -14.40 -19.32 23.76
C GLN A 264 -13.79 -17.93 23.92
N ASP A 265 -13.31 -17.64 25.12
CA ASP A 265 -12.49 -16.46 25.38
C ASP A 265 -11.07 -16.94 25.68
N ALA A 266 -10.13 -16.61 24.81
CA ALA A 266 -8.73 -16.98 24.94
C ALA A 266 -7.95 -16.00 25.85
N GLY A 267 -8.61 -14.98 26.39
CA GLY A 267 -7.97 -13.92 27.16
C GLY A 267 -7.26 -12.89 26.27
N ALA A 268 -6.47 -12.02 26.91
CA ALA A 268 -5.66 -11.03 26.23
C ALA A 268 -4.25 -11.56 25.99
N ILE A 269 -3.73 -11.34 24.78
CA ILE A 269 -2.31 -11.53 24.47
C ILE A 269 -1.63 -10.18 24.64
N ASP A 270 -0.65 -10.13 25.55
CA ASP A 270 0.16 -8.94 25.75
C ASP A 270 1.40 -8.95 24.85
N PHE A 271 1.45 -7.98 23.95
CA PHE A 271 2.56 -7.75 23.04
C PHE A 271 3.52 -6.65 23.53
N SER A 272 3.31 -6.12 24.75
CA SER A 272 4.18 -5.09 25.33
C SER A 272 5.62 -5.58 25.54
N GLU A 273 5.80 -6.89 25.74
CA GLU A 273 7.10 -7.55 25.90
C GLU A 273 7.85 -7.78 24.58
N SER A 274 7.29 -7.35 23.45
CA SER A 274 7.95 -7.41 22.14
C SER A 274 9.30 -6.66 22.20
N SER A 275 10.38 -7.44 22.15
CA SER A 275 11.75 -7.00 22.35
C SER A 275 12.72 -7.79 21.46
N GLU A 276 13.97 -7.35 21.37
CA GLU A 276 15.04 -8.12 20.70
C GLU A 276 15.14 -9.52 21.32
N THR A 277 14.97 -9.65 22.63
CA THR A 277 14.96 -10.95 23.33
C THR A 277 13.80 -11.84 22.88
N ALA A 278 12.58 -11.28 22.75
CA ALA A 278 11.44 -12.05 22.22
C ALA A 278 11.67 -12.47 20.76
N PHE A 279 12.32 -11.62 19.96
CA PHE A 279 12.69 -11.95 18.59
C PHE A 279 13.76 -13.06 18.51
N ILE A 280 14.77 -13.00 19.37
CA ILE A 280 15.78 -14.08 19.51
C ILE A 280 15.11 -15.41 19.88
N GLU A 281 14.12 -15.38 20.78
CA GLU A 281 13.37 -16.59 21.14
C GLU A 281 12.52 -17.11 19.97
N THR A 282 11.96 -16.20 19.15
CA THR A 282 11.28 -16.58 17.90
C THR A 282 12.24 -17.30 16.94
N LEU A 283 13.46 -16.78 16.75
CA LEU A 283 14.50 -17.44 15.95
C LEU A 283 14.89 -18.82 16.51
N ARG A 284 14.94 -18.95 17.85
CA ARG A 284 15.18 -20.24 18.53
C ARG A 284 14.08 -21.25 18.25
N ILE A 285 12.83 -20.86 18.45
CA ILE A 285 11.65 -21.68 18.15
C ILE A 285 11.68 -22.10 16.68
N TRP A 286 12.01 -21.17 15.79
CA TRP A 286 12.07 -21.42 14.36
C TRP A 286 13.06 -22.53 14.05
N ALA A 287 14.29 -22.39 14.52
CA ALA A 287 15.32 -23.37 14.28
C ALA A 287 15.00 -24.71 14.94
N GLN A 288 14.64 -24.72 16.22
CA GLN A 288 14.49 -25.97 16.98
C GLN A 288 13.23 -26.75 16.63
N ILE A 289 12.11 -26.04 16.42
CA ILE A 289 10.81 -26.68 16.30
C ILE A 289 10.41 -26.84 14.84
N ILE A 290 10.73 -25.87 13.99
CA ILE A 290 10.18 -25.79 12.63
C ILE A 290 11.17 -26.35 11.59
N GLU A 291 12.42 -25.87 11.60
CA GLU A 291 13.40 -26.11 10.53
C GLU A 291 14.58 -27.02 10.96
N ASP A 292 14.37 -27.93 11.93
CA ASP A 292 15.32 -28.99 12.32
C ASP A 292 16.77 -28.52 12.57
N GLY A 293 16.91 -27.45 13.33
CA GLY A 293 18.18 -26.85 13.73
C GLY A 293 18.74 -25.84 12.75
N GLN A 294 17.97 -25.37 11.76
CA GLN A 294 18.39 -24.33 10.81
C GLN A 294 17.56 -23.05 10.95
N PHE A 295 18.18 -21.90 10.73
CA PHE A 295 17.44 -20.65 10.62
C PHE A 295 16.69 -20.57 9.29
N PRO A 296 15.58 -19.81 9.21
CA PRO A 296 14.84 -19.68 7.97
C PRO A 296 15.65 -19.04 6.85
N ASP A 297 15.24 -19.29 5.62
CA ASP A 297 15.73 -18.56 4.46
C ASP A 297 15.42 -17.06 4.51
N SER A 298 14.32 -16.68 5.17
CA SER A 298 13.79 -15.31 5.25
C SER A 298 12.92 -15.13 6.49
N ILE A 299 12.97 -13.92 7.06
CA ILE A 299 12.09 -13.47 8.15
C ILE A 299 11.06 -12.43 7.68
N ASN A 300 10.89 -12.27 6.37
CA ASN A 300 9.86 -11.39 5.83
C ASN A 300 8.48 -11.90 6.23
N LEU A 301 7.55 -10.97 6.51
CA LEU A 301 6.21 -11.32 6.97
C LEU A 301 5.46 -12.23 5.98
N GLU A 302 5.71 -12.07 4.68
CA GLU A 302 5.12 -12.91 3.62
C GLU A 302 5.55 -14.39 3.72
N ASP A 303 6.78 -14.66 4.17
CA ASP A 303 7.31 -16.01 4.30
C ASP A 303 6.90 -16.64 5.64
N ILE A 304 6.79 -15.81 6.68
CA ILE A 304 6.26 -16.23 7.99
C ILE A 304 4.86 -16.83 7.85
N VAL A 305 3.98 -16.21 7.06
CA VAL A 305 2.60 -16.71 6.94
C VAL A 305 2.52 -18.04 6.18
N LYS A 306 3.42 -18.26 5.20
CA LYS A 306 3.52 -19.54 4.49
C LYS A 306 3.95 -20.70 5.41
N MET A 307 4.46 -20.38 6.60
CA MET A 307 4.94 -21.39 7.53
C MET A 307 3.87 -22.06 8.39
N GLY A 308 2.61 -21.61 8.40
CA GLY A 308 1.57 -22.17 9.26
C GLY A 308 1.54 -23.71 9.32
N PRO A 309 1.56 -24.42 8.17
CA PRO A 309 1.63 -25.89 8.14
C PRO A 309 2.93 -26.45 8.75
N LYS A 310 4.09 -25.86 8.45
CA LYS A 310 5.38 -26.29 9.01
C LYS A 310 5.44 -26.08 10.52
N PHE A 311 4.91 -24.96 10.99
CA PHE A 311 4.78 -24.65 12.41
C PHE A 311 3.99 -25.75 13.12
N ALA A 312 2.77 -26.03 12.66
CA ALA A 312 1.92 -27.07 13.25
C ALA A 312 2.58 -28.47 13.20
N GLN A 313 3.27 -28.81 12.11
CA GLN A 313 4.01 -30.07 12.00
C GLN A 313 5.19 -30.13 12.96
N GLY A 314 5.95 -29.04 13.10
CA GLY A 314 7.06 -28.90 14.03
C GLY A 314 6.64 -29.11 15.48
N MET A 315 5.54 -28.47 15.89
CA MET A 315 4.95 -28.64 17.23
C MET A 315 4.57 -30.10 17.51
N LYS A 316 3.94 -30.77 16.52
CA LYS A 316 3.57 -32.19 16.61
C LYS A 316 4.78 -33.10 16.73
N ARG A 317 5.81 -32.86 15.91
CA ARG A 317 7.07 -33.62 15.95
C ARG A 317 7.78 -33.46 17.30
N ALA A 318 7.74 -32.27 17.88
CA ALA A 318 8.28 -31.99 19.20
C ALA A 318 7.47 -32.63 20.36
N GLY A 319 6.33 -33.25 20.08
CA GLY A 319 5.51 -33.95 21.08
C GLY A 319 4.90 -33.01 22.12
N LEU A 320 4.65 -31.75 21.75
CA LEU A 320 4.16 -30.73 22.66
C LEU A 320 2.68 -30.93 22.98
N THR A 321 2.32 -30.76 24.25
CA THR A 321 0.93 -30.71 24.72
C THR A 321 0.22 -29.47 24.20
N GLU A 322 -1.11 -29.44 24.19
CA GLU A 322 -1.88 -28.27 23.75
C GLU A 322 -1.51 -26.97 24.49
N GLN A 323 -1.26 -27.07 25.80
CA GLN A 323 -0.83 -25.92 26.59
C GLN A 323 0.56 -25.42 26.15
N GLN A 324 1.53 -26.33 25.97
CA GLN A 324 2.85 -25.97 25.45
C GLN A 324 2.77 -25.41 24.03
N MET A 325 1.83 -25.91 23.22
CA MET A 325 1.60 -25.37 21.89
C MET A 325 1.13 -23.92 21.92
N ALA A 326 0.19 -23.60 22.81
CA ALA A 326 -0.29 -22.24 23.02
C ALA A 326 0.83 -21.31 23.52
N GLU A 327 1.65 -21.75 24.47
CA GLU A 327 2.77 -20.96 25.01
C GLU A 327 3.82 -20.63 23.94
N VAL A 328 4.20 -21.62 23.11
CA VAL A 328 5.15 -21.40 22.01
C VAL A 328 4.57 -20.49 20.95
N ALA A 329 3.29 -20.67 20.58
CA ALA A 329 2.60 -19.79 19.64
C ALA A 329 2.54 -18.34 20.14
N MET A 330 2.35 -18.13 21.44
CA MET A 330 2.37 -16.82 22.07
C MET A 330 3.76 -16.16 21.98
N ARG A 331 4.82 -16.86 22.41
CA ARG A 331 6.20 -16.35 22.34
C ARG A 331 6.64 -16.02 20.92
N TRP A 332 6.25 -16.88 19.98
CA TRP A 332 6.43 -16.65 18.55
C TRP A 332 5.76 -15.36 18.10
N GLY A 333 4.48 -15.17 18.44
CA GLY A 333 3.73 -13.96 18.11
C GLY A 333 4.39 -12.69 18.68
N GLN A 334 4.85 -12.73 19.94
CA GLN A 334 5.52 -11.61 20.59
C GLN A 334 6.83 -11.19 19.88
N GLY A 335 7.66 -12.13 19.43
CA GLY A 335 8.87 -11.78 18.70
C GLY A 335 8.60 -11.27 17.28
N LEU A 336 7.50 -11.69 16.63
CA LEU A 336 7.10 -11.13 15.33
C LEU A 336 6.67 -9.65 15.41
N VAL A 337 6.17 -9.20 16.57
CA VAL A 337 5.85 -7.78 16.79
C VAL A 337 7.11 -6.91 16.71
N PHE A 338 8.28 -7.43 17.10
CA PHE A 338 9.55 -6.69 17.07
C PHE A 338 9.92 -6.28 15.64
N ILE A 339 9.85 -7.19 14.68
CA ILE A 339 10.13 -6.89 13.27
C ILE A 339 9.01 -6.06 12.64
N ARG A 340 7.75 -6.27 13.05
CA ARG A 340 6.59 -5.55 12.50
C ARG A 340 6.59 -4.08 12.89
N PHE A 341 6.95 -3.78 14.14
CA PHE A 341 7.03 -2.44 14.70
C PHE A 341 8.48 -2.07 15.00
N PHE A 342 9.37 -2.43 14.08
CA PHE A 342 10.80 -2.21 14.19
C PHE A 342 11.11 -0.73 14.50
N LYS A 343 11.85 -0.51 15.59
CA LYS A 343 12.21 0.82 16.10
C LYS A 343 13.68 1.18 15.85
N GLY A 344 14.39 0.43 15.01
CA GLY A 344 15.75 0.79 14.63
C GLY A 344 15.78 1.82 13.51
N GLN A 345 16.98 2.32 13.25
CA GLN A 345 17.27 3.23 12.16
C GLN A 345 17.45 2.45 10.85
N GLY A 346 16.77 2.91 9.79
CA GLY A 346 16.94 2.37 8.44
C GLY A 346 16.43 0.94 8.28
N GLN A 347 17.12 0.17 7.43
CA GLN A 347 16.79 -1.23 7.19
C GLN A 347 17.51 -2.15 8.19
N TRP A 348 16.83 -3.21 8.60
CA TRP A 348 17.50 -4.35 9.21
C TRP A 348 17.98 -5.30 8.12
N HIS A 349 18.92 -6.17 8.47
CA HIS A 349 19.50 -7.16 7.58
C HIS A 349 19.34 -8.55 8.17
N TYR A 350 19.06 -9.51 7.30
CA TYR A 350 18.94 -10.91 7.67
C TYR A 350 19.78 -11.78 6.74
N ALA A 351 20.57 -12.69 7.32
CA ALA A 351 21.46 -13.61 6.61
C ALA A 351 21.45 -15.02 7.24
N GLY A 352 20.36 -15.42 7.89
CA GLY A 352 20.27 -16.74 8.52
C GLY A 352 20.08 -17.91 7.54
N LYS A 353 19.88 -17.64 6.24
CA LYS A 353 19.72 -18.69 5.23
C LYS A 353 20.88 -19.69 5.25
N GLY A 354 20.58 -20.96 5.52
CA GLY A 354 21.56 -22.05 5.55
C GLY A 354 22.45 -22.06 6.80
N VAL A 355 22.26 -21.14 7.75
CA VAL A 355 22.99 -21.10 9.02
C VAL A 355 22.33 -22.07 10.00
N LYS A 356 23.15 -22.85 10.71
CA LYS A 356 22.69 -23.79 11.74
C LYS A 356 22.67 -23.12 13.11
N LEU A 357 21.69 -23.52 13.92
CA LEU A 357 21.64 -23.15 15.33
C LEU A 357 22.90 -23.64 16.05
N GLY A 358 23.59 -22.73 16.73
CA GLY A 358 24.84 -22.99 17.44
C GLY A 358 26.10 -22.56 16.67
N ASP A 359 25.97 -22.08 15.43
CA ASP A 359 27.07 -21.46 14.69
C ASP A 359 27.36 -20.06 15.24
N GLY A 360 28.24 -19.97 16.23
CA GLY A 360 28.54 -18.73 16.93
C GLY A 360 29.30 -17.69 16.12
N GLU A 361 29.93 -18.05 15.00
CA GLU A 361 30.69 -17.12 14.16
C GLU A 361 29.83 -16.51 13.05
N ALA A 362 28.68 -17.10 12.74
CA ALA A 362 27.80 -16.67 11.67
C ALA A 362 26.82 -15.57 12.13
N PRO A 363 26.93 -14.31 11.66
CA PRO A 363 25.91 -13.30 11.92
C PRO A 363 24.64 -13.62 11.10
N ILE A 364 23.49 -13.61 11.75
CA ILE A 364 22.20 -13.97 11.12
C ILE A 364 21.25 -12.79 11.01
N PHE A 365 21.37 -11.78 11.87
CA PHE A 365 20.53 -10.58 11.83
C PHE A 365 21.28 -9.40 12.41
N TRP A 366 21.18 -8.23 11.78
CA TRP A 366 21.74 -7.01 12.35
C TRP A 366 20.95 -5.77 11.99
N TYR A 367 21.01 -4.80 12.88
CA TYR A 367 20.32 -3.53 12.72
C TYR A 367 20.97 -2.43 13.57
N GLN A 368 20.70 -1.18 13.20
CA GLN A 368 21.14 -0.03 14.00
C GLN A 368 20.00 0.42 14.92
N PRO A 369 20.15 0.42 16.25
CA PRO A 369 19.16 1.02 17.13
C PRO A 369 19.01 2.52 16.87
N GLN A 370 17.80 3.05 17.03
CA GLN A 370 17.53 4.48 16.81
C GLN A 370 18.46 5.35 17.68
N GLY A 371 19.18 6.27 17.03
CA GLY A 371 20.09 7.20 17.72
C GLY A 371 21.41 6.57 18.19
N SER A 372 21.66 5.28 17.92
CA SER A 372 22.92 4.63 18.25
C SER A 372 23.98 4.86 17.17
N LYS A 373 25.25 4.89 17.58
CA LYS A 373 26.41 4.84 16.67
C LYS A 373 26.90 3.41 16.40
N THR A 374 26.46 2.46 17.22
CA THR A 374 26.80 1.03 17.11
C THR A 374 25.62 0.26 16.54
N TRP A 375 25.91 -0.95 16.08
CA TRP A 375 24.95 -1.88 15.49
C TRP A 375 24.74 -3.06 16.42
N ARG A 376 23.52 -3.58 16.47
CA ARG A 376 23.20 -4.85 17.10
C ARG A 376 23.38 -5.96 16.09
N VAL A 377 24.15 -6.99 16.44
CA VAL A 377 24.34 -8.20 15.63
C VAL A 377 23.94 -9.42 16.44
N ILE A 378 23.03 -10.22 15.90
CA ILE A 378 22.62 -11.53 16.41
C ILE A 378 23.33 -12.59 15.60
N TYR A 379 23.96 -13.55 16.27
CA TYR A 379 24.70 -14.66 15.65
C TYR A 379 23.90 -15.97 15.66
N GLY A 380 24.39 -16.98 14.94
CA GLY A 380 23.74 -18.28 14.80
C GLY A 380 23.66 -19.10 16.09
N ASP A 381 24.44 -18.77 17.12
CA ASP A 381 24.28 -19.29 18.48
C ASP A 381 23.28 -18.50 19.33
N LEU A 382 22.65 -17.47 18.74
CA LEU A 382 21.68 -16.55 19.32
C LEU A 382 22.23 -15.57 20.36
N ARG A 383 23.56 -15.40 20.45
CA ARG A 383 24.14 -14.26 21.18
C ARG A 383 23.91 -12.97 20.39
N ALA A 384 23.76 -11.86 21.11
CA ALA A 384 23.56 -10.55 20.52
C ALA A 384 24.55 -9.52 21.08
N GLU A 385 25.27 -8.83 20.21
CA GLU A 385 26.38 -7.94 20.57
C GLU A 385 26.28 -6.57 19.90
N ASP A 386 26.92 -5.59 20.53
CA ASP A 386 27.12 -4.26 19.94
C ASP A 386 28.44 -4.26 19.15
N VAL A 387 28.36 -3.95 17.86
CA VAL A 387 29.53 -3.81 16.98
C VAL A 387 29.63 -2.40 16.43
N SER A 388 30.84 -1.95 16.11
CA SER A 388 31.05 -0.70 15.39
C SER A 388 30.78 -0.89 13.89
N PRO A 389 30.45 0.19 13.14
CA PRO A 389 30.14 0.11 11.72
C PRO A 389 31.22 -0.57 10.87
N GLU A 390 32.49 -0.39 11.21
CA GLU A 390 33.63 -0.99 10.52
C GLU A 390 33.78 -2.51 10.75
N ASN A 391 33.10 -3.06 11.77
CA ASN A 391 33.09 -4.49 12.10
C ASN A 391 31.76 -5.15 11.72
N LEU A 392 30.92 -4.48 10.93
CA LEU A 392 29.69 -5.07 10.43
C LEU A 392 29.98 -6.24 9.50
N PRO A 393 29.11 -7.27 9.50
CA PRO A 393 29.12 -8.30 8.47
C PRO A 393 29.06 -7.67 7.07
N GLN A 394 29.88 -8.16 6.14
CA GLN A 394 29.90 -7.69 4.74
C GLN A 394 28.83 -8.36 3.89
#